data_AF-A0A9P4V6Z6-F1
#
_entry.id   AF-A0A9P4V6Z6-F1
#
_cell.length_a   1.000
_cell.length_b   1.000
_cell.length_c   1.000
_cell.angle_alpha   90.00
_cell.angle_beta   90.00
_cell.angle_gamma   90.00
#
_symmetry.space_group_name_H-M   'P 1'
#
loop_
_entity.id
_entity.type
_entity.pdbx_description
1 polymer ?
#
loop_
_entity_poly.entity_id
_entity_poly.type
_entity_poly.pdbx_seq_one_letter_code
_entity_poly.pdbx_strand_id
1 'polypeptide(L)'
;MASSIWSAKGRLVQAIEKVKDMDMAIEALHSRLRNAERMEKVHYTGTAGRDMSFGLRHAMTGGGADGAWWCCRCARENNISHWKGEHPFKHLECAHCSQLICKQCHTTGLLTWAKALELVSYSNGEKLFANPVQVPQFAGAEVPYGSVCGDCGLTYRATHYTIQKKSKGPFVEIQFETSCVCDNSNALNWRRFQIGTNDDWQVDPDACRQRWLERREAQVDQHQEHPIGVCLITESCQIAGHIE
;
A
#
# COMPACT_ATOMS: atom_id res chain seq x y z
N MET A 1 58.68 8.09 -12.68
CA MET A 1 58.20 7.23 -11.57
C MET A 1 56.94 7.77 -10.88
N ALA A 2 56.68 9.08 -10.82
CA ALA A 2 55.47 9.61 -10.18
C ALA A 2 54.14 9.15 -10.82
N SER A 3 54.09 8.95 -12.14
CA SER A 3 52.84 8.60 -12.86
C SER A 3 52.24 7.23 -12.48
N SER A 4 53.05 6.22 -12.10
CA SER A 4 52.53 4.89 -11.75
C SER A 4 51.85 4.82 -10.38
N ILE A 5 52.25 5.69 -9.44
CA ILE A 5 51.72 5.72 -8.07
C ILE A 5 50.29 6.27 -8.03
N TRP A 6 49.96 7.23 -8.90
CA TRP A 6 48.61 7.80 -9.00
C TRP A 6 47.59 6.79 -9.55
N SER A 7 48.01 5.94 -10.50
CA SER A 7 47.18 4.87 -11.05
C SER A 7 46.81 3.80 -9.99
N ALA A 8 47.76 3.46 -9.11
CA ALA A 8 47.50 2.49 -8.04
C ALA A 8 46.52 3.02 -7.00
N LYS A 9 46.64 4.29 -6.57
CA LYS A 9 45.70 4.92 -5.63
C LYS A 9 44.28 4.99 -6.19
N GLY A 10 44.11 5.36 -7.46
CA GLY A 10 42.77 5.43 -8.08
C GLY A 10 42.05 4.08 -8.10
N ARG A 11 42.77 2.99 -8.41
CA ARG A 11 42.20 1.63 -8.38
C ARG A 11 41.79 1.18 -6.98
N LEU A 12 42.56 1.56 -5.96
CA LEU A 12 42.23 1.25 -4.57
C LEU A 12 40.94 1.97 -4.11
N VAL A 13 40.79 3.25 -4.45
CA VAL A 13 39.58 4.02 -4.12
C VAL A 13 38.34 3.42 -4.79
N GLN A 14 38.41 3.11 -6.08
CA GLN A 14 37.30 2.45 -6.78
C GLN A 14 36.95 1.08 -6.19
N ALA A 15 37.94 0.31 -5.73
CA ALA A 15 37.68 -0.97 -5.07
C ALA A 15 36.96 -0.79 -3.74
N ILE A 16 37.35 0.23 -2.94
CA ILE A 16 36.69 0.54 -1.66
C ILE A 16 35.23 0.99 -1.89
N GLU A 17 34.96 1.81 -2.91
CA GLU A 17 33.60 2.22 -3.26
C GLU A 17 32.74 1.02 -3.65
N LYS A 18 33.26 0.11 -4.50
CA LYS A 18 32.54 -1.12 -4.86
C LYS A 18 32.22 -2.01 -3.67
N VAL A 19 33.11 -2.11 -2.67
CA VAL A 19 32.85 -2.89 -1.45
C VAL A 19 31.70 -2.26 -0.65
N LYS A 20 31.65 -0.93 -0.53
CA LYS A 20 30.53 -0.24 0.15
C LYS A 20 29.19 -0.46 -0.56
N ASP A 21 29.18 -0.43 -1.89
CA ASP A 21 27.97 -0.71 -2.67
C ASP A 21 27.49 -2.15 -2.47
N MET A 22 28.41 -3.11 -2.36
CA MET A 22 28.08 -4.50 -2.05
C MET A 22 27.51 -4.65 -0.64
N ASP A 23 28.06 -3.97 0.36
CA ASP A 23 27.54 -4.02 1.74
C ASP A 23 26.10 -3.50 1.80
N MET A 24 25.80 -2.37 1.14
CA MET A 24 24.42 -1.86 1.04
C MET A 24 23.48 -2.86 0.35
N ALA A 25 23.94 -3.53 -0.71
CA ALA A 25 23.15 -4.54 -1.41
C ALA A 25 22.88 -5.77 -0.53
N ILE A 26 23.85 -6.21 0.28
CA ILE A 26 23.72 -7.31 1.24
C ILE A 26 22.70 -6.95 2.33
N GLU A 27 22.78 -5.74 2.89
CA GLU A 27 21.81 -5.27 3.89
C GLU A 27 20.39 -5.22 3.33
N ALA A 28 20.21 -4.73 2.09
CA ALA A 28 18.93 -4.72 1.41
C ALA A 28 18.38 -6.15 1.19
N LEU A 29 19.24 -7.10 0.83
CA LEU A 29 18.85 -8.51 0.66
C LEU A 29 18.44 -9.14 2.00
N HIS A 30 19.21 -8.93 3.07
CA HIS A 30 18.88 -9.43 4.41
C HIS A 30 17.58 -8.83 4.95
N SER A 31 17.31 -7.56 4.67
CA SER A 31 16.03 -6.92 5.00
C SER A 31 14.87 -7.62 4.28
N ARG A 32 15.00 -7.91 2.98
CA ARG A 32 14.01 -8.67 2.21
C ARG A 32 13.80 -10.09 2.76
N LEU A 33 14.87 -10.77 3.17
CA LEU A 33 14.79 -12.12 3.72
C LEU A 33 14.03 -12.14 5.06
N ARG A 34 14.37 -11.22 5.98
CA ARG A 34 13.66 -11.07 7.26
C ARG A 34 12.18 -10.73 7.06
N ASN A 35 11.87 -9.88 6.07
CA ASN A 35 10.48 -9.59 5.72
C ASN A 35 9.78 -10.86 5.21
N ALA A 36 10.38 -11.63 4.31
CA ALA A 36 9.81 -12.90 3.83
C ALA A 36 9.57 -13.90 4.97
N GLU A 37 10.50 -14.06 5.92
CA GLU A 37 10.32 -14.94 7.08
C GLU A 37 9.19 -14.47 8.01
N ARG A 38 9.07 -13.15 8.25
CA ARG A 38 7.93 -12.60 9.02
C ARG A 38 6.61 -12.86 8.31
N MET A 39 6.58 -12.72 6.99
CA MET A 39 5.39 -12.95 6.16
C MET A 39 4.94 -14.41 6.22
N GLU A 40 5.88 -15.34 6.18
CA GLU A 40 5.61 -16.76 6.32
C GLU A 40 5.08 -17.10 7.72
N LYS A 41 5.63 -16.47 8.77
CA LYS A 41 5.09 -16.60 10.14
C LYS A 41 3.67 -16.06 10.27
N VAL A 42 3.33 -14.92 9.68
CA VAL A 42 1.93 -14.41 9.70
C VAL A 42 0.99 -15.38 8.98
N HIS A 43 1.45 -16.04 7.92
CA HIS A 43 0.67 -17.10 7.29
C HIS A 43 0.50 -18.35 8.16
N TYR A 44 1.47 -18.69 8.99
CA TYR A 44 1.46 -19.92 9.79
C TYR A 44 0.84 -19.75 11.19
N THR A 45 1.08 -18.64 11.88
CA THR A 45 0.58 -18.41 13.26
C THR A 45 -0.92 -18.12 13.33
N GLY A 46 -1.56 -17.81 12.20
CA GLY A 46 -3.02 -17.78 12.10
C GLY A 46 -3.69 -19.17 12.12
N THR A 47 -2.92 -20.27 12.08
CA THR A 47 -3.44 -21.64 12.01
C THR A 47 -3.10 -22.51 13.22
N ALA A 48 -2.16 -22.10 14.07
CA ALA A 48 -1.57 -22.97 15.09
C ALA A 48 -1.71 -22.40 16.50
N GLY A 49 -2.95 -22.31 17.02
CA GLY A 49 -3.15 -22.13 18.45
C GLY A 49 -4.47 -21.51 18.86
N ARG A 50 -5.43 -22.37 19.22
CA ARG A 50 -6.67 -22.06 19.96
C ARG A 50 -7.78 -21.35 19.18
N ASP A 51 -8.36 -22.05 18.21
CA ASP A 51 -9.75 -22.51 18.30
C ASP A 51 -10.06 -23.30 17.02
N MET A 52 -10.23 -24.62 17.13
CA MET A 52 -10.58 -25.51 16.01
C MET A 52 -12.05 -25.34 15.54
N SER A 53 -12.67 -24.19 15.84
CA SER A 53 -14.03 -23.83 15.46
C SER A 53 -14.11 -22.76 14.36
N PHE A 54 -12.99 -22.23 13.85
CA PHE A 54 -12.97 -21.43 12.60
C PHE A 54 -13.08 -22.27 11.31
N GLY A 55 -13.52 -23.52 11.45
CA GLY A 55 -13.98 -24.36 10.36
C GLY A 55 -15.40 -24.01 9.95
N LEU A 56 -15.57 -22.92 9.20
CA LEU A 56 -16.59 -22.82 8.16
C LEU A 56 -16.22 -21.68 7.22
N ARG A 57 -15.40 -22.08 6.23
CA ARG A 57 -15.25 -21.42 4.95
C ARG A 57 -16.64 -21.01 4.44
N HIS A 58 -16.96 -19.75 4.62
CA HIS A 58 -17.82 -19.00 3.71
C HIS A 58 -16.87 -18.13 2.88
N ALA A 59 -15.90 -18.70 2.17
CA ALA A 59 -16.01 -18.59 0.71
C ALA A 59 -17.46 -18.86 0.29
N MET A 60 -18.30 -17.82 0.31
CA MET A 60 -19.72 -17.95 -0.03
C MET A 60 -19.94 -18.35 -1.49
N THR A 61 -18.88 -18.43 -2.30
CA THR A 61 -18.90 -18.97 -3.65
C THR A 61 -17.62 -19.79 -3.90
N GLY A 62 -17.76 -20.96 -4.50
CA GLY A 62 -16.65 -21.90 -4.73
C GLY A 62 -15.52 -21.26 -5.54
N GLY A 63 -14.35 -21.09 -4.92
CA GLY A 63 -13.06 -20.85 -5.60
C GLY A 63 -12.86 -19.49 -6.27
N GLY A 64 -13.81 -18.56 -6.20
CA GLY A 64 -13.72 -17.24 -6.84
C GLY A 64 -13.03 -16.17 -5.97
N ALA A 65 -12.43 -15.17 -6.62
CA ALA A 65 -12.06 -13.93 -5.95
C ALA A 65 -13.33 -13.16 -5.53
N ASP A 66 -13.29 -12.44 -4.41
CA ASP A 66 -14.37 -11.55 -3.98
C ASP A 66 -14.34 -10.22 -4.74
N GLY A 67 -13.22 -9.89 -5.37
CA GLY A 67 -13.06 -8.69 -6.15
C GLY A 67 -11.76 -8.72 -6.93
N ALA A 68 -11.43 -7.59 -7.53
CA ALA A 68 -10.16 -7.41 -8.23
C ALA A 68 -9.66 -5.97 -8.12
N TRP A 69 -8.39 -5.80 -8.45
CA TRP A 69 -7.82 -4.49 -8.73
C TRP A 69 -6.86 -4.55 -9.93
N TRP A 70 -6.82 -3.46 -10.68
CA TRP A 70 -5.95 -3.31 -11.85
C TRP A 70 -4.80 -2.37 -11.52
N CYS A 71 -3.59 -2.88 -11.73
CA CYS A 71 -2.37 -2.15 -11.43
C CYS A 71 -2.20 -0.95 -12.37
N CYS A 72 -1.98 0.24 -11.81
CA CYS A 72 -1.75 1.45 -12.61
C CYS A 72 -0.47 1.39 -13.48
N ARG A 73 0.51 0.56 -13.10
CA ARG A 73 1.81 0.47 -13.79
C ARG A 73 1.79 -0.50 -14.97
N CYS A 74 1.31 -1.73 -14.74
CA CYS A 74 1.37 -2.80 -15.75
C CYS A 74 0.01 -3.23 -16.29
N ALA A 75 -1.08 -2.57 -15.85
CA ALA A 75 -2.45 -2.84 -16.29
C ALA A 75 -2.98 -4.25 -16.00
N ARG A 76 -2.24 -5.05 -15.23
CA ARG A 76 -2.64 -6.42 -14.90
C ARG A 76 -3.69 -6.43 -13.80
N GLU A 77 -4.67 -7.31 -13.97
CA GLU A 77 -5.68 -7.66 -12.98
C GLU A 77 -5.08 -8.49 -11.84
N ASN A 78 -5.47 -8.19 -10.62
CA ASN A 78 -5.05 -8.88 -9.40
C ASN A 78 -6.29 -9.19 -8.58
N ASN A 79 -6.51 -10.47 -8.32
CA ASN A 79 -7.66 -10.93 -7.54
C ASN A 79 -7.56 -10.52 -6.07
N ILE A 80 -8.68 -10.14 -5.48
CA ILE A 80 -8.84 -9.81 -4.06
C ILE A 80 -9.74 -10.86 -3.42
N SER A 81 -9.32 -11.38 -2.27
CA SER A 81 -10.17 -12.20 -1.40
C SER A 81 -10.34 -11.50 -0.06
N HIS A 82 -11.58 -11.42 0.42
CA HIS A 82 -11.93 -10.82 1.70
C HIS A 82 -11.90 -11.88 2.80
N TRP A 83 -11.04 -11.68 3.79
CA TRP A 83 -10.90 -12.52 4.97
C TRP A 83 -11.51 -11.83 6.20
N LYS A 84 -12.10 -12.65 7.08
CA LYS A 84 -12.47 -12.21 8.43
C LYS A 84 -11.23 -11.97 9.30
N GLY A 85 -11.34 -11.07 10.27
CA GLY A 85 -10.25 -10.74 11.19
C GLY A 85 -9.42 -9.52 10.80
N GLU A 86 -8.19 -9.44 11.34
CA GLU A 86 -7.34 -8.24 11.34
C GLU A 86 -6.82 -7.84 9.95
N HIS A 87 -6.58 -8.81 9.06
CA HIS A 87 -6.01 -8.55 7.74
C HIS A 87 -7.01 -8.86 6.63
N PRO A 88 -7.95 -7.93 6.32
CA PRO A 88 -9.09 -8.20 5.47
C PRO A 88 -8.73 -8.63 4.05
N PHE A 89 -7.60 -8.16 3.51
CA PHE A 89 -7.16 -8.48 2.15
C PHE A 89 -5.72 -9.01 2.08
N LYS A 90 -5.10 -9.31 3.24
CA LYS A 90 -3.69 -9.71 3.34
C LYS A 90 -2.78 -8.67 2.65
N HIS A 91 -1.99 -9.07 1.65
CA HIS A 91 -1.06 -8.20 0.92
C HIS A 91 -1.65 -7.77 -0.42
N LEU A 92 -1.59 -6.47 -0.69
CA LEU A 92 -2.03 -5.88 -1.95
C LEU A 92 -0.82 -5.45 -2.78
N GLU A 93 -0.11 -6.44 -3.33
CA GLU A 93 1.03 -6.29 -4.24
C GLU A 93 0.67 -6.86 -5.62
N CYS A 94 1.03 -6.15 -6.69
CA CYS A 94 0.81 -6.66 -8.03
C CYS A 94 1.71 -7.86 -8.32
N ALA A 95 1.12 -9.01 -8.63
CA ALA A 95 1.84 -10.26 -8.87
C ALA A 95 2.80 -10.24 -10.09
N HIS A 96 2.75 -9.18 -10.91
CA HIS A 96 3.57 -9.07 -12.12
C HIS A 96 4.71 -8.06 -12.03
N CYS A 97 4.47 -6.89 -11.43
CA CYS A 97 5.47 -5.82 -11.37
C CYS A 97 5.88 -5.43 -9.94
N SER A 98 5.38 -6.16 -8.93
CA SER A 98 5.62 -5.91 -7.51
C SER A 98 5.24 -4.51 -7.02
N GLN A 99 4.44 -3.79 -7.81
CA GLN A 99 3.91 -2.50 -7.42
C GLN A 99 2.86 -2.71 -6.32
N LEU A 100 3.05 -2.08 -5.16
CA LEU A 100 2.03 -2.00 -4.13
C LEU A 100 0.83 -1.20 -4.63
N ILE A 101 -0.36 -1.62 -4.20
CA ILE A 101 -1.60 -0.94 -4.55
C ILE A 101 -1.53 0.54 -4.13
N CYS A 102 -2.00 1.43 -5.01
CA CYS A 102 -1.98 2.87 -4.77
C CYS A 102 -3.29 3.53 -5.21
N LYS A 103 -3.43 4.85 -5.00
CA LYS A 103 -4.64 5.62 -5.35
C LYS A 103 -4.97 5.63 -6.84
N GLN A 104 -3.98 5.38 -7.69
CA GLN A 104 -4.14 5.29 -9.15
C GLN A 104 -4.56 3.89 -9.59
N CYS A 105 -4.36 2.87 -8.74
CA CYS A 105 -4.87 1.54 -9.01
C CYS A 105 -6.39 1.56 -8.89
N HIS A 106 -7.05 0.86 -9.81
CA HIS A 106 -8.51 0.76 -9.82
C HIS A 106 -8.93 -0.52 -9.09
N THR A 107 -10.00 -0.44 -8.31
CA THR A 107 -10.50 -1.52 -7.46
C THR A 107 -11.99 -1.71 -7.73
N THR A 108 -12.47 -2.95 -7.60
CA THR A 108 -13.92 -3.24 -7.58
C THR A 108 -14.59 -2.64 -6.33
N GLY A 109 -15.93 -2.69 -6.26
CA GLY A 109 -16.70 -2.16 -5.13
C GLY A 109 -16.28 -2.68 -3.75
N LEU A 110 -15.63 -3.85 -3.71
CA LEU A 110 -15.12 -4.49 -2.49
C LEU A 110 -14.10 -3.63 -1.72
N LEU A 111 -13.23 -2.90 -2.42
CA LEU A 111 -12.22 -2.04 -1.79
C LEU A 111 -12.37 -0.63 -2.36
N THR A 112 -12.84 0.31 -1.55
CA THR A 112 -13.01 1.71 -1.96
C THR A 112 -12.11 2.62 -1.15
N TRP A 113 -11.30 3.46 -1.81
CA TRP A 113 -10.44 4.42 -1.12
C TRP A 113 -11.28 5.46 -0.36
N ALA A 114 -11.09 5.52 0.96
CA ALA A 114 -11.88 6.38 1.84
C ALA A 114 -11.23 7.77 1.96
N LYS A 115 -11.31 8.56 0.88
CA LYS A 115 -10.69 9.91 0.80
C LYS A 115 -11.10 10.83 1.97
N ALA A 116 -12.35 10.74 2.41
CA ALA A 116 -12.86 11.51 3.56
C ALA A 116 -12.21 11.12 4.90
N LEU A 117 -11.58 9.94 4.99
CA LEU A 117 -10.87 9.51 6.19
C LEU A 117 -9.40 9.90 6.16
N GLU A 118 -8.86 10.37 5.04
CA GLU A 118 -7.49 10.89 4.96
C GLU A 118 -7.36 12.32 5.51
N LEU A 119 -8.38 12.81 6.23
CA LEU A 119 -8.35 14.13 6.84
C LEU A 119 -7.15 14.24 7.79
N VAL A 120 -6.27 15.16 7.43
CA VAL A 120 -5.10 15.54 8.21
C VAL A 120 -5.50 16.73 9.07
N SER A 121 -5.49 16.54 10.38
CA SER A 121 -5.50 17.67 11.31
C SER A 121 -4.12 18.31 11.29
N TYR A 122 -4.09 19.63 11.21
CA TYR A 122 -2.87 20.41 11.38
C TYR A 122 -2.88 20.96 12.80
N SER A 123 -2.24 20.26 13.73
CA SER A 123 -1.85 20.84 15.01
C SER A 123 -0.38 21.22 14.92
N ASN A 124 -0.06 22.49 15.14
CA ASN A 124 1.32 23.00 15.13
C ASN A 124 2.09 22.82 13.80
N GLY A 125 1.39 22.75 12.67
CA GLY A 125 2.00 22.58 11.35
C GLY A 125 2.39 21.13 11.01
N GLU A 126 2.25 20.20 11.96
CA GLU A 126 2.45 18.78 11.71
C GLU A 126 1.17 18.14 11.18
N LYS A 127 1.34 17.32 10.14
CA LYS A 127 0.25 16.53 9.56
C LYS A 127 0.00 15.34 10.48
N LEU A 128 -1.09 15.36 11.24
CA LEU A 128 -1.54 14.22 12.03
C LEU A 128 -2.84 13.67 11.45
N PHE A 129 -2.96 12.35 11.32
CA PHE A 129 -4.29 11.82 11.09
C PHE A 129 -5.11 11.91 12.37
N ALA A 130 -6.38 12.27 12.22
CA ALA A 130 -7.35 11.93 13.24
C ALA A 130 -7.29 10.42 13.51
N ASN A 131 -7.07 10.05 14.77
CA ASN A 131 -7.17 8.71 15.31
C ASN A 131 -7.50 8.83 16.81
N PRO A 132 -8.71 8.50 17.27
CA PRO A 132 -9.80 7.84 16.56
C PRO A 132 -10.46 8.72 15.47
N VAL A 133 -11.25 8.09 14.60
CA VAL A 133 -12.04 8.73 13.54
C VAL A 133 -13.51 8.39 13.69
N GLN A 134 -14.39 9.37 13.48
CA GLN A 134 -15.83 9.14 13.42
C GLN A 134 -16.24 8.68 12.01
N VAL A 135 -16.97 7.57 11.94
CA VAL A 135 -17.54 7.02 10.70
C VAL A 135 -19.04 6.79 10.88
N PRO A 136 -19.83 6.75 9.78
CA PRO A 136 -21.23 6.36 9.86
C PRO A 136 -21.38 5.01 10.56
N GLN A 137 -22.46 4.87 11.34
CA GLN A 137 -22.81 3.60 11.94
C GLN A 137 -23.00 2.54 10.85
N PHE A 138 -22.43 1.36 11.07
CA PHE A 138 -22.50 0.22 10.16
C PHE A 138 -23.19 -0.96 10.83
N ALA A 139 -23.83 -1.80 10.02
CA ALA A 139 -24.40 -3.06 10.46
C ALA A 139 -23.32 -4.15 10.45
N GLY A 140 -23.24 -4.95 11.51
CA GLY A 140 -22.30 -6.06 11.61
C GLY A 140 -21.37 -5.97 12.81
N ALA A 141 -20.72 -7.09 13.11
CA ALA A 141 -19.75 -7.18 14.20
C ALA A 141 -18.34 -6.73 13.77
N GLU A 142 -18.03 -6.77 12.48
CA GLU A 142 -16.73 -6.36 11.94
C GLU A 142 -16.78 -4.93 11.41
N VAL A 143 -15.71 -4.16 11.69
CA VAL A 143 -15.57 -2.80 11.17
C VAL A 143 -15.30 -2.84 9.65
N PRO A 144 -16.10 -2.18 8.80
CA PRO A 144 -15.94 -2.20 7.34
C PRO A 144 -14.95 -1.15 6.85
N TYR A 145 -13.89 -0.90 7.64
CA TYR A 145 -12.85 0.08 7.34
C TYR A 145 -11.49 -0.52 7.65
N GLY A 146 -10.47 -0.06 6.94
CA GLY A 146 -9.10 -0.48 7.18
C GLY A 146 -8.08 0.44 6.56
N SER A 147 -6.82 0.08 6.72
CA SER A 147 -5.67 0.80 6.18
C SER A 147 -4.69 -0.17 5.52
N VAL A 148 -4.01 0.28 4.47
CA VAL A 148 -2.95 -0.48 3.79
C VAL A 148 -1.61 0.15 4.13
N CYS A 149 -0.66 -0.65 4.62
CA CYS A 149 0.71 -0.21 4.85
C CYS A 149 1.36 0.21 3.52
N GLY A 150 1.91 1.44 3.46
CA GLY A 150 2.52 1.98 2.24
C GLY A 150 3.82 1.29 1.80
N ASP A 151 4.44 0.50 2.66
CA ASP A 151 5.78 -0.08 2.42
C ASP A 151 5.76 -1.57 2.09
N CYS A 152 4.79 -2.32 2.62
CA CYS A 152 4.66 -3.76 2.35
C CYS A 152 3.31 -4.16 1.75
N GLY A 153 2.31 -3.26 1.73
CA GLY A 153 0.98 -3.56 1.21
C GLY A 153 0.10 -4.44 2.12
N LEU A 154 0.53 -4.75 3.35
CA LEU A 154 -0.30 -5.46 4.32
C LEU A 154 -1.50 -4.59 4.74
N THR A 155 -2.69 -5.19 4.71
CA THR A 155 -3.93 -4.53 5.14
C THR A 155 -4.23 -4.77 6.62
N TYR A 156 -4.76 -3.75 7.29
CA TYR A 156 -5.20 -3.78 8.68
C TYR A 156 -6.65 -3.31 8.78
N ARG A 157 -7.50 -4.07 9.44
CA ARG A 157 -8.87 -3.67 9.77
C ARG A 157 -8.82 -2.66 10.91
N ALA A 158 -9.65 -1.63 10.82
CA ALA A 158 -9.85 -0.71 11.93
C ALA A 158 -10.56 -1.43 13.09
N THR A 159 -10.33 -0.97 14.31
CA THR A 159 -10.98 -1.51 15.52
C THR A 159 -12.01 -0.51 16.07
N HIS A 160 -13.01 -1.01 16.80
CA HIS A 160 -13.93 -0.12 17.51
C HIS A 160 -13.19 0.63 18.61
N TYR A 161 -13.26 1.96 18.58
CA TYR A 161 -12.71 2.77 19.66
C TYR A 161 -13.72 2.82 20.80
N THR A 162 -13.47 2.04 21.85
CA THR A 162 -14.40 1.90 22.96
C THR A 162 -14.15 2.98 24.00
N ILE A 163 -14.67 4.19 23.79
CA ILE A 163 -14.96 5.08 24.92
C ILE A 163 -16.29 4.59 25.51
N GLN A 164 -16.31 4.25 26.81
CA GLN A 164 -17.46 3.67 27.53
C GLN A 164 -18.77 4.50 27.50
N LYS A 165 -18.84 5.61 26.77
CA LYS A 165 -20.05 6.40 26.61
C LYS A 165 -20.81 5.85 25.40
N LYS A 166 -22.01 5.32 25.65
CA LYS A 166 -22.99 5.00 24.60
C LYS A 166 -23.20 6.24 23.72
N SER A 167 -22.55 6.31 22.57
CA SER A 167 -22.79 7.36 21.60
C SER A 167 -24.24 7.22 21.14
N LYS A 168 -25.06 8.24 21.39
CA LYS A 168 -26.47 8.28 20.95
C LYS A 168 -26.61 8.83 19.52
N GLY A 169 -25.54 8.84 18.73
CA GLY A 169 -25.48 9.48 17.42
C GLY A 169 -25.38 8.48 16.27
N PRO A 170 -25.52 8.95 15.01
CA PRO A 170 -25.40 8.12 13.81
C PRO A 170 -23.94 7.78 13.45
N PHE A 171 -23.00 8.10 14.35
CA PHE A 171 -21.57 7.92 14.15
C PHE A 171 -20.98 7.01 15.23
N VAL A 172 -20.01 6.22 14.83
CA VAL A 172 -19.19 5.38 15.70
C VAL A 172 -17.73 5.78 15.55
N GLU A 173 -16.97 5.68 16.64
CA GLU A 173 -15.53 5.94 16.62
C GLU A 173 -14.77 4.65 16.33
N ILE A 174 -13.86 4.72 15.36
CA ILE A 174 -12.95 3.63 14.99
C ILE A 174 -11.50 4.09 15.11
N GLN A 175 -10.61 3.14 15.34
CA GLN A 175 -9.17 3.38 15.43
C GLN A 175 -8.46 2.60 14.32
N PHE A 176 -7.54 3.26 13.62
CA PHE A 176 -6.65 2.59 12.66
C PHE A 176 -5.33 2.21 13.32
N GLU A 177 -4.75 1.11 12.86
CA GLU A 177 -3.39 0.71 13.22
C GLU A 177 -2.38 1.78 12.80
N THR A 178 -1.36 1.99 13.64
CA THR A 178 -0.30 2.98 13.40
C THR A 178 1.07 2.36 13.19
N SER A 179 1.18 1.03 13.33
CA SER A 179 2.43 0.30 13.18
C SER A 179 2.24 -0.98 12.35
N CYS A 180 3.18 -1.27 11.47
CA CYS A 180 3.17 -2.48 10.66
C CYS A 180 4.18 -3.51 11.18
N VAL A 181 3.91 -4.79 10.93
CA VAL A 181 4.87 -5.89 11.16
C VAL A 181 6.14 -5.79 10.30
N CYS A 182 6.15 -4.94 9.27
CA CYS A 182 7.34 -4.63 8.48
C CYS A 182 8.19 -3.50 9.10
N ASP A 183 7.95 -3.17 10.37
CA ASP A 183 8.58 -2.09 11.15
C ASP A 183 8.30 -0.66 10.63
N ASN A 184 7.46 -0.51 9.60
CA ASN A 184 7.00 0.81 9.18
C ASN A 184 5.93 1.34 10.16
N SER A 185 6.30 2.39 10.90
CA SER A 185 5.41 3.15 11.78
C SER A 185 4.92 4.46 11.16
N ASN A 186 5.28 4.74 9.90
CA ASN A 186 4.90 5.96 9.23
C ASN A 186 3.44 5.88 8.75
N ALA A 187 2.50 6.04 9.67
CA ALA A 187 1.08 6.05 9.38
C ALA A 187 0.73 6.99 8.20
N LEU A 188 1.50 8.08 7.96
CA LEU A 188 1.28 9.08 6.88
C LEU A 188 1.27 8.50 5.47
N ASN A 189 1.96 7.38 5.27
CA ASN A 189 1.95 6.70 3.97
C ASN A 189 0.84 5.66 3.84
N TRP A 190 0.09 5.37 4.91
CA TRP A 190 -0.96 4.36 4.89
C TRP A 190 -2.20 4.90 4.18
N ARG A 191 -2.83 4.02 3.40
CA ARG A 191 -4.03 4.36 2.64
C ARG A 191 -5.25 3.80 3.33
N ARG A 192 -6.21 4.66 3.67
CA ARG A 192 -7.47 4.26 4.31
C ARG A 192 -8.48 3.82 3.25
N PHE A 193 -9.17 2.73 3.54
CA PHE A 193 -10.20 2.18 2.66
C PHE A 193 -11.46 1.80 3.45
N GLN A 194 -12.56 1.72 2.71
CA GLN A 194 -13.81 1.11 3.12
C GLN A 194 -13.94 -0.25 2.42
N ILE A 195 -14.42 -1.23 3.16
CA ILE A 195 -14.78 -2.56 2.65
C ILE A 195 -16.24 -2.50 2.20
N GLY A 196 -16.46 -2.64 0.90
CA GLY A 196 -17.79 -2.63 0.28
C GLY A 196 -18.36 -4.04 0.08
N THR A 197 -19.32 -4.15 -0.83
CA THR A 197 -19.89 -5.44 -1.25
C THR A 197 -19.16 -5.98 -2.49
N ASN A 198 -19.24 -7.29 -2.73
CA ASN A 198 -18.71 -7.94 -3.92
C ASN A 198 -19.76 -8.17 -5.01
N ASP A 199 -20.94 -7.55 -4.88
CA ASP A 199 -22.08 -7.84 -5.75
C ASP A 199 -21.78 -7.55 -7.22
N ASP A 200 -21.07 -6.45 -7.51
CA ASP A 200 -20.73 -6.07 -8.88
C ASP A 200 -19.80 -7.09 -9.55
N TRP A 201 -18.83 -7.57 -8.79
CA TRP A 201 -17.85 -8.56 -9.25
C TRP A 201 -18.46 -9.96 -9.40
N GLN A 202 -19.33 -10.39 -8.47
CA GLN A 202 -19.96 -11.71 -8.55
C GLN A 202 -20.99 -11.78 -9.69
N VAL A 203 -21.63 -10.66 -10.05
CA VAL A 203 -22.60 -10.61 -11.15
C VAL A 203 -21.90 -10.62 -12.50
N ASP A 204 -20.93 -9.73 -12.72
CA ASP A 204 -20.26 -9.58 -14.03
C ASP A 204 -18.82 -9.02 -13.88
N PRO A 205 -17.81 -9.90 -13.77
CA PRO A 205 -16.40 -9.51 -13.74
C PRO A 205 -15.95 -8.73 -14.99
N ASP A 206 -16.47 -9.09 -16.17
CA ASP A 206 -16.10 -8.46 -17.44
C ASP A 206 -16.63 -7.03 -17.52
N ALA A 207 -17.86 -6.77 -17.03
CA ALA A 207 -18.37 -5.40 -16.91
C ALA A 207 -17.54 -4.56 -15.93
N CYS A 208 -17.03 -5.15 -14.83
CA CYS A 208 -16.12 -4.44 -13.92
C CYS A 208 -14.82 -4.04 -14.64
N ARG A 209 -14.25 -4.96 -15.43
CA ARG A 209 -13.06 -4.71 -16.24
C ARG A 209 -13.30 -3.66 -17.33
N GLN A 210 -14.46 -3.67 -17.97
CA GLN A 210 -14.82 -2.69 -18.99
C GLN A 210 -14.90 -1.27 -18.40
N ARG A 211 -15.55 -1.10 -17.23
CA ARG A 211 -15.59 0.19 -16.51
C ARG A 211 -14.19 0.71 -16.15
N TRP A 212 -13.26 -0.19 -15.86
CA TRP A 212 -11.87 0.19 -15.62
C TRP A 212 -11.19 0.72 -16.89
N LEU A 213 -11.34 0.01 -18.02
CA LEU A 213 -10.78 0.42 -19.31
C LEU A 213 -11.28 1.81 -19.70
N GLU A 214 -12.60 2.04 -19.60
CA GLU A 214 -13.24 3.33 -19.89
C GLU A 214 -12.68 4.47 -19.02
N ARG A 215 -12.52 4.24 -17.70
CA ARG A 215 -11.93 5.24 -16.79
C ARG A 215 -10.48 5.54 -17.13
N ARG A 216 -9.73 4.53 -17.56
CA ARG A 216 -8.33 4.69 -17.92
C ARG A 216 -8.17 5.49 -19.22
N GLU A 217 -9.00 5.21 -20.21
CA GLU A 217 -9.07 5.99 -21.46
C GLU A 217 -9.40 7.45 -21.16
N ALA A 218 -10.44 7.71 -20.35
CA ALA A 218 -10.81 9.07 -19.95
C ALA A 218 -9.69 9.82 -19.18
N GLN A 219 -8.85 9.12 -18.42
CA GLN A 219 -7.69 9.73 -17.75
C GLN A 219 -6.59 10.12 -18.73
N VAL A 220 -6.37 9.35 -19.80
CA VAL A 220 -5.38 9.69 -20.84
C VAL A 220 -5.79 10.97 -21.55
N ASP A 221 -7.07 11.12 -21.89
CA ASP A 221 -7.60 12.30 -22.57
C ASP A 221 -7.43 13.57 -21.72
N GLN A 222 -7.71 13.50 -20.42
CA GLN A 222 -7.52 14.64 -19.50
C GLN A 222 -6.06 15.10 -19.40
N HIS A 223 -5.09 14.22 -19.60
CA HIS A 223 -3.67 14.59 -19.58
C HIS A 223 -3.18 15.14 -20.93
N GLN A 224 -3.94 15.01 -22.01
CA GLN A 224 -3.59 15.61 -23.31
C GLN A 224 -3.99 17.09 -23.40
N GLU A 225 -5.02 17.52 -22.66
CA GLU A 225 -5.50 18.92 -22.67
C GLU A 225 -4.66 19.88 -21.81
N HIS A 226 -3.85 19.34 -20.91
CA HIS A 226 -2.73 20.08 -20.35
C HIS A 226 -1.50 19.72 -21.18
N PRO A 227 -1.18 20.46 -22.27
CA PRO A 227 0.09 20.29 -22.94
C PRO A 227 1.13 20.36 -21.84
N ILE A 228 1.87 19.27 -21.68
CA ILE A 228 3.05 19.20 -20.84
C ILE A 228 3.79 20.48 -21.18
N GLY A 229 3.71 21.46 -20.28
CA GLY A 229 4.56 22.62 -20.33
C GLY A 229 5.91 21.98 -20.31
N VAL A 230 6.55 21.94 -21.49
CA VAL A 230 7.82 21.31 -21.72
C VAL A 230 8.63 21.76 -20.54
N CYS A 231 8.92 20.81 -19.64
CA CYS A 231 9.87 21.06 -18.59
C CYS A 231 11.15 21.14 -19.40
N LEU A 232 11.44 22.34 -19.88
CA LEU A 232 12.69 22.70 -20.50
C LEU A 232 13.68 22.40 -19.39
N ILE A 233 14.25 21.21 -19.48
CA ILE A 233 15.53 20.90 -18.88
C ILE A 233 16.48 21.85 -19.62
N THR A 234 16.49 23.12 -19.23
CA THR A 234 17.54 24.03 -19.68
C THR A 234 18.80 23.50 -19.03
N GLU A 235 19.60 22.86 -19.87
CA GLU A 235 21.00 22.60 -19.69
C GLU A 235 21.69 23.89 -19.21
N SER A 236 21.87 24.04 -17.91
CA SER A 236 22.81 24.98 -17.33
C SER A 236 23.47 24.38 -16.09
N CYS A 237 24.05 23.20 -16.30
CA CYS A 237 25.12 22.68 -15.46
C CYS A 237 26.38 22.51 -16.31
N GLN A 238 26.92 23.64 -16.78
CA GLN A 238 28.27 23.72 -17.31
C GLN A 238 29.02 24.87 -16.65
N ILE A 239 30.05 24.47 -15.89
CA ILE A 239 31.37 25.11 -15.78
C ILE A 239 31.43 26.43 -14.99
N ALA A 240 31.96 26.33 -13.77
CA ALA A 240 33.05 27.22 -13.34
C ALA A 240 33.85 26.55 -12.20
N GLY A 241 34.82 25.73 -12.59
CA GLY A 241 36.06 25.60 -11.85
C GLY A 241 37.07 26.58 -12.45
N HIS A 242 37.55 27.53 -11.64
CA HIS A 242 38.82 28.24 -11.78
C HIS A 242 39.18 28.72 -10.36
N ILE A 243 40.11 28.04 -9.68
CA ILE A 243 41.52 28.48 -9.52
C ILE A 243 41.59 29.92 -9.02
N GLU A 244 41.74 30.09 -7.70
CA GLU A 244 42.99 30.53 -7.03
C GLU A 244 43.02 30.00 -5.59
#